data_AF-A0A942EN76-F1
#
_entry.id   AF-A0A942EN76-F1
#
_cell.length_a   1.000
_cell.length_b   1.000
_cell.length_c   1.000
_cell.angle_alpha   90.00
_cell.angle_beta   90.00
_cell.angle_gamma   90.00
#
_symmetry.space_group_name_H-M   'P 1'
#
loop_
_entity.id
_entity.type
_entity.pdbx_description
1 polymer ?
#
loop_
_entity_poly.entity_id
_entity_poly.type
_entity_poly.pdbx_seq_one_letter_code
_entity_poly.pdbx_strand_id
1 'polypeptide(L)'
;MGVGPIHRSSGATTTQRPAAKQLVQKLKSKIDRFNELIPPEEQQLPDFANATIDLDETSRKALETADRPADRLMEDMQNSAQTIQTVITQPLNIENASENVSLISAAVSFSPDQGRDSDLYKVSQSFMQYPDQTASLKIELTLSSQDLSSD
;
A
#
# COMPACT_ATOMS: atom_id res chain seq x y z
N MET A 1 27.91 -8.85 51.29
CA MET A 1 28.32 -9.20 49.92
C MET A 1 27.05 -9.57 49.17
N GLY A 2 26.68 -8.75 48.19
CA GLY A 2 25.43 -8.90 47.43
C GLY A 2 25.66 -9.67 46.15
N VAL A 3 24.64 -10.42 45.75
CA VAL A 3 24.32 -10.77 44.36
C VAL A 3 22.86 -11.20 44.34
N GLY A 4 21.98 -10.30 43.89
CA GLY A 4 20.62 -10.66 43.55
C GLY A 4 20.60 -11.46 42.24
N PRO A 5 19.71 -12.44 42.07
CA PRO A 5 19.56 -13.09 40.79
C PRO A 5 18.84 -12.15 39.83
N ILE A 6 19.56 -11.71 38.79
CA ILE A 6 18.98 -11.10 37.59
C ILE A 6 18.25 -12.22 36.83
N HIS A 7 16.94 -12.35 37.03
CA HIS A 7 16.10 -13.03 36.05
C HIS A 7 15.96 -12.11 34.84
N ARG A 8 16.82 -12.32 33.83
CA ARG A 8 16.59 -11.78 32.49
C ARG A 8 15.42 -12.55 31.90
N SER A 9 14.28 -11.90 31.82
CA SER A 9 13.12 -12.36 31.05
C SER A 9 13.51 -12.48 29.57
N SER A 10 13.97 -13.67 29.17
CA SER A 10 14.03 -14.07 27.75
C SER A 10 12.60 -14.29 27.27
N GLY A 11 11.93 -13.21 26.88
CA GLY A 11 10.53 -13.20 26.49
C GLY A 11 10.29 -12.37 25.24
N ALA A 12 11.08 -12.55 24.19
CA ALA A 12 10.83 -11.92 22.90
C ALA A 12 11.55 -12.70 21.79
N THR A 13 10.97 -13.78 21.27
CA THR A 13 11.46 -14.33 19.98
C THR A 13 10.47 -15.22 19.23
N THR A 14 9.41 -15.74 19.85
CA THR A 14 8.53 -16.71 19.16
C THR A 14 7.25 -16.09 18.58
N THR A 15 6.76 -14.96 19.12
CA THR A 15 5.45 -14.40 18.75
C THR A 15 5.49 -13.33 17.66
N GLN A 16 6.65 -12.72 17.37
CA GLN A 16 6.77 -11.61 16.40
C GLN A 16 6.91 -12.09 14.94
N ARG A 17 7.57 -13.22 14.69
CA ARG A 17 7.74 -13.79 13.33
C ARG A 17 6.41 -14.13 12.61
N PRO A 18 5.40 -14.70 13.28
CA PRO A 18 4.09 -14.94 12.67
C PRO A 18 3.39 -13.65 12.23
N ALA A 19 3.48 -12.59 13.04
CA ALA A 19 2.84 -11.31 12.75
C ALA A 19 3.45 -10.61 11.52
N ALA A 20 4.78 -10.62 11.41
CA ALA A 20 5.49 -10.10 10.24
C ALA A 20 5.12 -10.85 8.95
N LYS A 21 5.16 -12.20 8.97
CA LYS A 21 4.78 -13.01 7.81
C LYS A 21 3.32 -12.79 7.40
N GLN A 22 2.40 -12.66 8.36
CA GLN A 22 1.00 -12.33 8.08
C GLN A 22 0.86 -10.95 7.44
N LEU A 23 1.63 -9.96 7.90
CA LEU A 23 1.61 -8.61 7.34
C LEU A 23 2.16 -8.56 5.92
N VAL A 24 3.23 -9.30 5.62
CA VAL A 24 3.76 -9.48 4.26
C VAL A 24 2.70 -10.05 3.33
N GLN A 25 2.05 -11.15 3.73
CA GLN A 25 0.98 -11.77 2.94
C GLN A 25 -0.21 -10.82 2.75
N LYS A 26 -0.55 -10.04 3.78
CA LYS A 26 -1.60 -9.04 3.70
C LYS A 26 -1.22 -7.93 2.72
N LEU A 27 -0.02 -7.36 2.83
CA LEU A 27 0.45 -6.31 1.93
C LEU A 27 0.44 -6.79 0.48
N LYS A 28 0.97 -7.99 0.23
CA LYS A 28 0.90 -8.64 -1.08
C LYS A 28 -0.53 -8.72 -1.62
N SER A 29 -1.46 -9.24 -0.82
CA SER A 29 -2.86 -9.36 -1.25
C SER A 29 -3.51 -8.01 -1.59
N LYS A 30 -3.10 -6.92 -0.92
CA LYS A 30 -3.59 -5.57 -1.20
C LYS A 30 -2.97 -4.98 -2.47
N ILE A 31 -1.68 -5.24 -2.70
CA ILE A 31 -1.00 -4.88 -3.96
C ILE A 31 -1.69 -5.57 -5.13
N ASP A 32 -1.89 -6.89 -5.04
CA ASP A 32 -2.52 -7.69 -6.10
C ASP A 32 -3.93 -7.18 -6.40
N ARG A 33 -4.74 -6.96 -5.36
CA ARG A 33 -6.11 -6.43 -5.51
C ARG A 33 -6.14 -5.05 -6.15
N PHE A 34 -5.24 -4.15 -5.76
CA PHE A 34 -5.14 -2.82 -6.36
C PHE A 34 -4.72 -2.92 -7.83
N ASN A 35 -3.77 -3.79 -8.16
CA ASN A 35 -3.26 -4.00 -9.52
C ASN A 35 -4.31 -4.61 -10.48
N GLU A 36 -5.20 -5.46 -9.98
CA GLU A 36 -6.36 -5.99 -10.72
C GLU A 36 -7.36 -4.91 -11.12
N LEU A 37 -7.46 -3.85 -10.32
CA LEU A 37 -8.41 -2.76 -10.52
C LEU A 37 -7.83 -1.61 -11.35
N ILE A 38 -6.61 -1.74 -11.90
CA ILE A 38 -5.99 -0.70 -12.74
C ILE A 38 -5.95 -1.13 -14.22
N PRO A 39 -6.44 -0.27 -15.15
CA PRO A 39 -7.23 0.94 -14.90
C PRO A 39 -8.65 0.59 -14.43
N PRO A 40 -9.27 1.35 -13.50
CA PRO A 40 -10.60 1.02 -13.00
C PRO A 40 -11.68 1.51 -13.96
N GLU A 41 -12.68 0.67 -14.20
CA GLU A 41 -13.91 1.07 -14.87
C GLU A 41 -14.79 1.93 -13.94
N GLU A 42 -15.72 2.72 -14.50
CA GLU A 42 -16.62 3.59 -13.72
C GLU A 42 -17.40 2.82 -12.64
N GLN A 43 -17.87 1.62 -12.97
CA GLN A 43 -18.59 0.74 -12.04
C GLN A 43 -17.71 0.17 -10.92
N GLN A 44 -16.38 0.23 -11.08
CA GLN A 44 -15.39 -0.27 -10.12
C GLN A 44 -14.83 0.83 -9.22
N LEU A 45 -15.24 2.10 -9.37
CA LEU A 45 -14.74 3.20 -8.54
C LEU A 45 -14.88 2.95 -7.03
N PRO A 46 -16.00 2.39 -6.51
CA PRO A 46 -16.10 2.09 -5.07
C PRO A 46 -15.08 1.04 -4.63
N ASP A 47 -14.89 -0.02 -5.43
CA ASP A 47 -13.91 -1.07 -5.16
C ASP A 47 -12.49 -0.54 -5.25
N PHE A 48 -12.22 0.34 -6.21
CA PHE A 48 -10.94 1.00 -6.39
C PHE A 48 -10.61 1.95 -5.24
N ALA A 49 -11.59 2.72 -4.76
CA ALA A 49 -11.45 3.57 -3.57
C ALA A 49 -11.07 2.72 -2.35
N ASN A 50 -11.84 1.67 -2.08
CA ASN A 50 -11.60 0.77 -0.95
C ASN A 50 -10.24 0.07 -1.05
N ALA A 51 -9.86 -0.41 -2.23
CA ALA A 51 -8.56 -1.04 -2.45
C ALA A 51 -7.40 -0.05 -2.22
N THR A 52 -7.55 1.21 -2.64
CA THR A 52 -6.56 2.27 -2.40
C THR A 52 -6.39 2.55 -0.91
N ILE A 53 -7.50 2.67 -0.17
CA ILE A 53 -7.49 2.91 1.29
C ILE A 53 -6.88 1.72 2.04
N ASP A 54 -7.29 0.49 1.71
CA ASP A 54 -6.76 -0.72 2.31
C ASP A 54 -5.24 -0.87 2.09
N LEU A 55 -4.77 -0.48 0.91
CA LEU A 55 -3.36 -0.51 0.54
C LEU A 55 -2.56 0.55 1.31
N ASP A 56 -3.09 1.77 1.48
CA ASP A 56 -2.51 2.81 2.34
C ASP A 56 -2.37 2.32 3.78
N GLU A 57 -3.46 1.85 4.38
CA GLU A 57 -3.43 1.39 5.78
C GLU A 57 -2.45 0.24 6.00
N THR A 58 -2.39 -0.71 5.06
CA THR A 58 -1.55 -1.89 5.20
C THR A 58 -0.08 -1.53 4.99
N SER A 59 0.24 -0.63 4.05
CA SER A 59 1.61 -0.14 3.85
C SER A 59 2.10 0.69 5.05
N ARG A 60 1.26 1.53 5.67
CA ARG A 60 1.63 2.22 6.93
C ARG A 60 1.96 1.24 8.05
N LYS A 61 1.10 0.23 8.26
CA LYS A 61 1.36 -0.84 9.24
C LYS A 61 2.68 -1.57 8.96
N ALA A 62 2.99 -1.83 7.68
CA ALA A 62 4.25 -2.46 7.28
C ALA A 62 5.47 -1.59 7.63
N LEU A 63 5.39 -0.27 7.44
CA LEU A 63 6.44 0.68 7.81
C LEU A 63 6.59 0.82 9.33
N GLU A 64 5.49 0.79 10.09
CA GLU A 64 5.48 0.89 11.55
C GLU A 64 6.04 -0.36 12.25
N THR A 65 6.06 -1.52 11.58
CA THR A 65 6.56 -2.78 12.14
C THR A 65 8.11 -2.82 12.25
N ALA A 66 8.77 -1.68 12.05
CA ALA A 66 10.23 -1.53 12.08
C ALA A 66 10.81 -1.51 13.50
N ASP A 67 11.07 -2.67 14.11
CA ASP A 67 11.88 -2.75 15.35
C ASP A 67 13.18 -3.54 15.20
N ARG A 68 13.54 -3.97 13.97
CA ARG A 68 14.90 -4.23 13.45
C ARG A 68 14.84 -4.90 12.06
N PRO A 69 15.48 -4.35 11.02
CA PRO A 69 15.60 -5.00 9.70
C PRO A 69 16.63 -6.14 9.73
N ALA A 70 16.42 -7.16 10.56
CA ALA A 70 17.34 -8.30 10.68
C ALA A 70 17.09 -9.38 9.62
N ASP A 71 15.93 -9.38 8.97
CA ASP A 71 15.51 -10.36 7.97
C ASP A 71 15.26 -9.66 6.63
N ARG A 72 15.85 -10.17 5.52
CA ARG A 72 15.69 -9.64 4.15
C ARG A 72 14.22 -9.41 3.76
N LEU A 73 13.34 -10.32 4.17
CA LEU A 73 11.91 -10.21 3.96
C LEU A 73 11.29 -8.93 4.56
N MET A 74 11.80 -8.46 5.70
CA MET A 74 11.34 -7.21 6.32
C MET A 74 11.81 -5.98 5.56
N GLU A 75 13.03 -6.03 5.01
CA GLU A 75 13.57 -4.97 4.14
C GLU A 75 12.76 -4.88 2.84
N ASP A 76 12.48 -6.01 2.18
CA ASP A 76 11.66 -6.08 0.96
C ASP A 76 10.23 -5.54 1.21
N MET A 77 9.64 -5.89 2.36
CA MET A 77 8.35 -5.36 2.81
C MET A 77 8.36 -3.85 3.01
N GLN A 78 9.38 -3.32 3.68
CA GLN A 78 9.50 -1.88 3.93
C GLN A 78 9.72 -1.10 2.64
N ASN A 79 10.60 -1.58 1.77
CA ASN A 79 10.87 -0.98 0.46
C ASN A 79 9.59 -0.94 -0.38
N SER A 80 8.89 -2.06 -0.48
CA SER A 80 7.61 -2.14 -1.19
C SER A 80 6.58 -1.18 -0.59
N ALA A 81 6.41 -1.19 0.73
CA ALA A 81 5.47 -0.30 1.43
C ALA A 81 5.80 1.19 1.20
N GLN A 82 7.08 1.55 1.16
CA GLN A 82 7.52 2.93 0.91
C GLN A 82 7.28 3.37 -0.53
N THR A 83 7.54 2.51 -1.52
CA THR A 83 7.21 2.76 -2.93
C THR A 83 5.70 2.97 -3.08
N ILE A 84 4.89 2.10 -2.49
CA ILE A 84 3.43 2.18 -2.52
C ILE A 84 2.93 3.49 -1.90
N GLN A 85 3.42 3.84 -0.70
CA GLN A 85 3.07 5.10 -0.04
C GLN A 85 3.41 6.30 -0.92
N THR A 86 4.58 6.29 -1.56
CA THR A 86 4.99 7.37 -2.47
C THR A 86 3.98 7.50 -3.62
N VAL A 87 3.65 6.40 -4.29
CA VAL A 87 2.69 6.40 -5.40
C VAL A 87 1.32 6.94 -4.99
N ILE A 88 0.75 6.42 -3.89
CA ILE A 88 -0.64 6.74 -3.55
C ILE A 88 -0.80 8.12 -2.90
N THR A 89 0.26 8.67 -2.30
CA THR A 89 0.24 10.00 -1.65
C THR A 89 0.78 11.12 -2.54
N GLN A 90 1.48 10.80 -3.64
CA GLN A 90 2.00 11.79 -4.56
C GLN A 90 0.85 12.65 -5.13
N PRO A 91 0.98 13.99 -5.08
CA PRO A 91 0.04 14.87 -5.75
C PRO A 91 0.04 14.65 -7.27
N LEU A 92 -1.15 14.53 -7.84
CA LEU A 92 -1.39 14.36 -9.26
C LEU A 92 -1.84 15.70 -9.86
N ASN A 93 -1.31 15.99 -11.04
CA ASN A 93 -1.77 17.13 -11.82
C ASN A 93 -2.92 16.67 -12.73
N ILE A 94 -4.16 16.75 -12.22
CA ILE A 94 -5.37 16.34 -12.93
C ILE A 94 -6.13 17.60 -13.35
N GLU A 95 -6.45 17.70 -14.64
CA GLU A 95 -7.23 18.80 -15.19
C GLU A 95 -8.62 18.85 -14.53
N ASN A 96 -9.03 20.03 -14.04
CA ASN A 96 -10.33 20.24 -13.38
C ASN A 96 -10.54 19.44 -12.08
N ALA A 97 -9.48 18.90 -11.46
CA ALA A 97 -9.52 18.42 -10.09
C ALA A 97 -9.23 19.56 -9.09
N SER A 98 -9.50 19.30 -7.81
CA SER A 98 -9.05 20.22 -6.75
C SER A 98 -7.51 20.34 -6.73
N GLU A 99 -6.99 21.49 -6.28
CA GLU A 99 -5.53 21.64 -6.10
C GLU A 99 -5.05 20.68 -4.99
N ASN A 100 -4.08 19.81 -5.32
CA ASN A 100 -3.48 18.77 -4.46
C ASN A 100 -4.26 17.45 -4.30
N VAL A 101 -4.81 16.90 -5.39
CA VAL A 101 -5.37 15.54 -5.39
C VAL A 101 -4.27 14.48 -5.53
N SER A 102 -4.16 13.59 -4.55
CA SER A 102 -3.48 12.28 -4.66
C SER A 102 -4.49 11.14 -4.76
N LEU A 103 -4.04 9.93 -5.16
CA LEU A 103 -4.90 8.73 -5.20
C LEU A 103 -5.61 8.48 -3.88
N ILE A 104 -4.88 8.56 -2.76
CA ILE A 104 -5.48 8.33 -1.44
C ILE A 104 -6.47 9.44 -1.06
N SER A 105 -6.16 10.71 -1.36
CA SER A 105 -7.09 11.81 -1.06
C SER A 105 -8.39 11.72 -1.88
N ALA A 106 -8.29 11.30 -3.15
CA ALA A 106 -9.43 11.06 -4.01
C ALA A 106 -10.26 9.87 -3.52
N ALA A 107 -9.61 8.79 -3.11
CA ALA A 107 -10.28 7.61 -2.56
C ALA A 107 -11.00 7.90 -1.24
N VAL A 108 -10.37 8.64 -0.33
CA VAL A 108 -10.94 9.00 0.98
C VAL A 108 -12.12 9.98 0.85
N SER A 109 -12.06 10.90 -0.12
CA SER A 109 -13.12 11.88 -0.38
C SER A 109 -14.21 11.40 -1.32
N PHE A 110 -14.06 10.20 -1.89
CA PHE A 110 -14.99 9.65 -2.86
C PHE A 110 -16.38 9.40 -2.24
N SER A 111 -17.40 9.99 -2.87
CA SER A 111 -18.79 9.61 -2.66
C SER A 111 -19.38 9.02 -3.94
N PRO A 112 -20.06 7.86 -3.89
CA PRO A 112 -20.75 7.29 -5.05
C PRO A 112 -21.75 8.26 -5.71
N ASP A 113 -22.33 9.17 -4.93
CA ASP A 113 -23.30 10.16 -5.42
C ASP A 113 -22.68 11.19 -6.37
N GLN A 114 -21.36 11.38 -6.33
CA GLN A 114 -20.64 12.28 -7.23
C GLN A 114 -20.42 11.66 -8.62
N GLY A 115 -20.46 10.33 -8.74
CA GLY A 115 -20.21 9.61 -9.99
C GLY A 115 -18.98 10.13 -10.75
N ARG A 116 -19.22 10.67 -11.94
CA ARG A 116 -18.19 11.19 -12.86
C ARG A 116 -17.58 12.53 -12.43
N ASP A 117 -18.24 13.27 -11.55
CA ASP A 117 -17.73 14.56 -11.05
C ASP A 117 -16.71 14.37 -9.91
N SER A 118 -16.60 13.14 -9.38
CA SER A 118 -15.63 12.81 -8.33
C SER A 118 -14.19 12.97 -8.80
N ASP A 119 -13.32 13.43 -7.91
CA ASP A 119 -11.89 13.49 -8.19
C ASP A 119 -11.30 12.09 -8.42
N LEU A 120 -11.88 11.04 -7.82
CA LEU A 120 -11.49 9.66 -8.07
C LEU A 120 -11.76 9.21 -9.51
N TYR A 121 -12.90 9.60 -10.10
CA TYR A 121 -13.18 9.33 -11.51
C TYR A 121 -12.19 10.09 -12.42
N LYS A 122 -11.89 11.36 -12.13
CA LYS A 122 -10.92 12.12 -12.94
C LYS A 122 -9.52 11.51 -12.87
N VAL A 123 -9.11 11.07 -11.69
CA VAL A 123 -7.86 10.32 -11.50
C VAL A 123 -7.88 9.00 -12.27
N SER A 124 -8.99 8.25 -12.26
CA SER A 124 -9.08 7.01 -13.05
C SER A 124 -9.02 7.25 -14.55
N GLN A 125 -9.63 8.33 -15.06
CA GLN A 125 -9.49 8.72 -16.45
C GLN A 125 -8.03 8.97 -16.83
N SER A 126 -7.23 9.55 -15.93
CA SER A 126 -5.80 9.77 -16.16
C SER A 126 -5.05 8.46 -16.42
N PHE A 127 -5.34 7.38 -15.67
CA PHE A 127 -4.72 6.08 -15.95
C PHE A 127 -5.04 5.53 -17.34
N MET A 128 -6.26 5.77 -17.84
CA MET A 128 -6.65 5.37 -19.18
C MET A 128 -6.02 6.25 -20.27
N GLN A 129 -5.73 7.52 -19.96
CA GLN A 129 -5.08 8.46 -20.86
C GLN A 129 -3.57 8.21 -21.02
N TYR A 130 -2.90 7.67 -19.99
CA TYR A 130 -1.46 7.42 -19.97
C TYR A 130 -1.11 5.92 -19.82
N PRO A 131 -1.45 5.07 -20.82
CA PRO A 131 -1.33 3.62 -20.71
C PRO A 131 0.10 3.12 -20.45
N ASP A 132 1.13 3.79 -20.98
CA ASP A 132 2.54 3.40 -20.77
C ASP A 132 3.00 3.64 -19.33
N GLN A 133 2.56 4.75 -18.73
CA GLN A 133 2.84 5.08 -17.33
C GLN A 133 2.07 4.15 -16.41
N THR A 134 0.81 3.89 -16.73
CA THR A 134 -0.02 2.90 -16.05
C THR A 134 0.62 1.51 -16.11
N ALA A 135 1.12 1.07 -17.27
CA ALA A 135 1.81 -0.20 -17.42
C ALA A 135 3.10 -0.25 -16.57
N SER A 136 3.87 0.84 -16.53
CA SER A 136 5.08 0.94 -15.70
C SER A 136 4.75 0.80 -14.22
N LEU A 137 3.71 1.48 -13.74
CA LEU A 137 3.21 1.32 -12.37
C LEU A 137 2.78 -0.12 -12.07
N LYS A 138 2.03 -0.76 -12.98
CA LYS A 138 1.63 -2.17 -12.82
C LYS A 138 2.84 -3.11 -12.74
N ILE A 139 3.90 -2.84 -13.50
CA ILE A 139 5.15 -3.61 -13.43
C ILE A 139 5.80 -3.44 -12.06
N GLU A 140 5.96 -2.22 -11.56
CA GLU A 140 6.55 -1.97 -10.23
C GLU A 140 5.77 -2.63 -9.10
N LEU A 141 4.44 -2.57 -9.15
CA LEU A 141 3.57 -3.25 -8.19
C LEU A 141 3.67 -4.77 -8.29
N THR A 142 3.79 -5.31 -9.51
CA THR A 142 3.98 -6.75 -9.73
C THR A 142 5.32 -7.22 -9.17
N LEU A 143 6.40 -6.46 -9.41
CA LEU A 143 7.72 -6.75 -8.84
C LEU A 143 7.68 -6.69 -7.31
N SER A 144 7.04 -5.66 -6.74
CA SER A 144 6.84 -5.53 -5.30
C SER A 144 6.09 -6.76 -4.73
N SER A 145 5.04 -7.24 -5.40
CA SER A 145 4.31 -8.45 -4.98
C SER A 145 5.17 -9.73 -5.07
N GLN A 146 6.05 -9.82 -6.08
CA GLN A 146 6.97 -10.95 -6.26
C GLN A 146 8.08 -10.97 -5.22
N ASP A 147 8.66 -9.81 -4.87
CA ASP A 147 9.68 -9.70 -3.83
C ASP A 147 9.13 -10.18 -2.48
N LEU A 148 7.86 -9.88 -2.18
CA LEU A 148 7.16 -10.36 -0.98
C LEU A 148 6.82 -11.86 -1.00
N SER A 149 7.04 -12.55 -2.11
CA SER A 149 6.76 -13.98 -2.30
C SER A 149 8.02 -14.86 -2.26
N SER A 150 9.21 -14.26 -2.19
CA SER A 150 10.47 -14.98 -2.26
C SER A 150 10.84 -15.54 -0.87
N ASP A 151 10.73 -16.86 -0.71
CA ASP A 151 11.24 -17.65 0.44
C ASP A 151 12.78 -17.65 0.50
#